data_AF-X8DFE6-F1
#
_entry.id   AF-X8DFE6-F1
#
_cell.length_a   1.000
_cell.length_b   1.000
_cell.length_c   1.000
_cell.angle_alpha   90.00
_cell.angle_beta   90.00
_cell.angle_gamma   90.00
#
_symmetry.space_group_name_H-M   'P 1'
#
loop_
_entity.id
_entity.type
_entity.pdbx_description
1 polymer ?
#
loop_
_entity_poly.entity_id
_entity_poly.type
_entity_poly.pdbx_seq_one_letter_code
_entity_poly.pdbx_strand_id
1 'polypeptide(L)'
;MDWAALAAAPGPLILHATPTHVPDAAKALIEHGLADQTLVAVTAQGTTCAQRTVETTLASLIDGVPVDANDPHGPMTGALVLTIGRVVAGRSKLNWWESRALYGWTVLVPRTKDQAGEMSDKLVGYGALPVEVPTIAVEPPRSPAQMERAVKGLVDGRYQWVVFTSTNAVRAVWEKFAEFGLDARAFSGVKIACVGQATADKVRAFGINPELVPAGEQSSLGLLDEFPPYDDVFDPVNRVLLPRADIATETLAEGLRERGWEIDDVTAYRTVRAARRRRRPAR
;
A
#
# COMPACT_ATOMS: atom_id res chain seq x y z
N MET A 1 16.74 -33.47 -27.51
CA MET A 1 17.63 -33.07 -26.41
C MET A 1 18.62 -34.21 -26.22
N ASP A 2 19.90 -33.94 -26.03
CA ASP A 2 20.89 -34.99 -25.78
C ASP A 2 20.86 -35.36 -24.28
N TRP A 3 20.01 -36.33 -23.94
CA TRP A 3 19.79 -36.75 -22.55
C TRP A 3 21.01 -37.44 -21.94
N ALA A 4 21.80 -38.14 -22.75
CA ALA A 4 23.03 -38.79 -22.31
C ALA A 4 24.07 -37.76 -21.86
N ALA A 5 24.30 -36.72 -22.67
CA ALA A 5 25.22 -35.65 -22.32
C ALA A 5 24.77 -34.87 -21.08
N LEU A 6 23.46 -34.65 -20.91
CA LEU A 6 22.91 -33.98 -19.74
C LEU A 6 23.07 -34.82 -18.46
N ALA A 7 22.77 -36.11 -18.51
CA ALA A 7 22.92 -36.99 -17.35
C ALA A 7 24.39 -37.15 -16.91
N ALA A 8 25.33 -37.10 -17.86
CA ALA A 8 26.76 -37.17 -17.60
C ALA A 8 27.38 -35.82 -17.18
N ALA A 9 26.65 -34.71 -17.26
CA ALA A 9 27.23 -33.39 -17.01
C ALA A 9 27.62 -33.20 -15.54
N PRO A 10 28.79 -32.58 -15.25
CA PRO A 10 29.21 -32.33 -13.89
C PRO A 10 28.42 -31.17 -13.27
N GLY A 11 27.74 -31.43 -12.15
CA GLY A 11 27.06 -30.39 -11.37
C GLY A 11 25.53 -30.50 -11.37
N PRO A 12 24.83 -29.46 -10.88
CA PRO A 12 23.37 -29.43 -10.91
C PRO A 12 22.85 -29.16 -12.32
N LEU A 13 21.77 -29.84 -12.71
CA LEU A 13 21.09 -29.60 -13.98
C LEU A 13 19.95 -28.61 -13.78
N ILE A 14 19.81 -27.67 -14.70
CA ILE A 14 18.68 -26.74 -14.75
C ILE A 14 17.95 -26.94 -16.08
N LEU A 15 16.69 -27.35 -16.02
CA LEU A 15 15.85 -27.58 -17.19
C LEU A 15 14.63 -26.67 -17.16
N HIS A 16 14.24 -26.17 -18.33
CA HIS A 16 12.97 -25.49 -18.52
C HIS A 16 11.98 -26.47 -19.16
N ALA A 17 10.82 -26.64 -18.54
CA ALA A 17 9.78 -27.56 -19.03
C ALA A 17 8.38 -27.01 -18.77
N THR A 18 7.37 -27.66 -19.35
CA THR A 18 5.96 -27.49 -18.97
C THR A 18 5.53 -28.71 -18.15
N PRO A 19 4.43 -28.63 -17.36
CA PRO A 19 3.95 -29.76 -16.57
C PRO A 19 3.79 -31.07 -17.37
N THR A 20 3.40 -30.96 -18.64
CA THR A 20 3.23 -32.09 -19.55
C THR A 20 4.53 -32.78 -19.95
N HIS A 21 5.65 -32.07 -19.99
CA HIS A 21 6.95 -32.61 -20.41
C HIS A 21 7.82 -33.08 -19.23
N VAL A 22 7.43 -32.75 -17.99
CA VAL A 22 8.16 -33.13 -16.78
C VAL A 22 8.30 -34.66 -16.64
N PRO A 23 7.23 -35.47 -16.82
CA PRO A 23 7.34 -36.92 -16.77
C PRO A 23 8.35 -37.52 -17.75
N ASP A 24 8.33 -37.06 -18.99
CA ASP A 24 9.21 -37.57 -20.05
C ASP A 24 10.68 -37.18 -19.80
N ALA A 25 10.91 -35.96 -19.32
CA ALA A 25 12.24 -35.52 -18.92
C ALA A 25 12.78 -36.34 -17.74
N ALA A 26 11.96 -36.63 -16.73
CA ALA A 26 12.36 -37.44 -15.59
C ALA A 26 12.72 -38.88 -16.00
N LYS A 27 11.89 -39.53 -16.82
CA LYS A 27 12.15 -40.86 -17.37
C LYS A 27 13.46 -40.90 -18.16
N ALA A 28 13.64 -39.95 -19.09
CA ALA A 28 14.84 -39.90 -19.92
C ALA A 28 16.11 -39.74 -19.09
N LEU A 29 16.09 -38.91 -18.04
CA LEU A 29 17.25 -38.71 -17.16
C LEU A 29 17.60 -39.98 -16.36
N ILE A 30 16.59 -40.70 -15.87
CA ILE A 30 16.79 -41.98 -15.16
C ILE A 30 17.37 -43.05 -16.10
N GLU A 31 16.80 -43.20 -17.30
CA GLU A 31 17.26 -44.15 -18.32
C GLU A 31 18.73 -43.92 -18.71
N HIS A 32 19.21 -42.66 -18.64
CA HIS A 32 20.57 -42.29 -18.98
C HIS A 32 21.52 -42.20 -17.77
N GLY A 33 21.12 -42.75 -16.61
CA GLY A 33 22.03 -43.04 -15.50
C GLY A 33 21.94 -42.14 -14.27
N LEU A 34 20.97 -41.21 -14.20
CA LEU A 34 20.67 -40.50 -12.95
C LEU A 34 19.87 -41.40 -12.00
N ALA A 35 20.21 -41.38 -10.72
CA ALA A 35 19.50 -42.20 -9.72
C ALA A 35 18.08 -41.67 -9.49
N ASP A 36 17.12 -42.58 -9.34
CA ASP A 36 15.70 -42.34 -9.03
C ASP A 36 15.49 -41.38 -7.85
N GLN A 37 16.33 -41.50 -6.82
CA GLN A 37 16.28 -40.71 -5.59
C GLN A 37 16.97 -39.33 -5.71
N THR A 38 17.43 -38.96 -6.91
CA THR A 38 18.02 -37.64 -7.13
C THR A 38 16.99 -36.56 -6.84
N LEU A 39 17.34 -35.63 -5.95
CA LEU A 39 16.47 -34.53 -5.54
C LEU A 39 16.23 -33.57 -6.70
N VAL A 40 15.00 -33.07 -6.78
CA VAL A 40 14.55 -32.08 -7.76
C VAL A 40 13.74 -31.00 -7.05
N ALA A 41 14.05 -29.74 -7.34
CA ALA A 41 13.19 -28.61 -7.02
C ALA A 41 12.49 -28.14 -8.30
N VAL A 42 11.16 -28.21 -8.32
CA VAL A 42 10.33 -27.70 -9.41
C VAL A 42 9.83 -26.33 -9.03
N THR A 43 10.27 -25.29 -9.73
CA THR A 43 9.89 -23.89 -9.46
C THR A 43 8.99 -23.35 -10.59
N ALA A 44 7.82 -22.81 -10.25
CA ALA A 44 6.99 -22.03 -11.16
C ALA A 44 7.08 -20.55 -10.81
N GLN A 45 6.91 -19.70 -11.83
CA GLN A 45 6.83 -18.24 -11.68
C GLN A 45 7.98 -17.67 -10.82
N GLY A 46 9.18 -18.24 -10.99
CA GLY A 46 10.37 -17.84 -10.26
C GLY A 46 10.61 -16.34 -10.39
N THR A 47 11.11 -15.72 -9.31
CA THR A 47 11.36 -14.26 -9.17
C THR A 47 10.11 -13.37 -9.15
N THR A 48 8.90 -13.95 -9.12
CA THR A 48 7.65 -13.20 -8.96
C THR A 48 7.03 -13.40 -7.56
N CYS A 49 6.04 -12.57 -7.21
CA CYS A 49 5.30 -12.73 -5.96
C CYS A 49 4.47 -14.02 -5.89
N ALA A 50 4.26 -14.69 -7.03
CA ALA A 50 3.55 -15.94 -7.13
C ALA A 50 4.50 -17.14 -7.37
N GLN A 51 5.80 -16.95 -7.10
CA GLN A 51 6.77 -18.04 -7.10
C GLN A 51 6.33 -19.15 -6.17
N ARG A 52 6.37 -20.38 -6.68
CA ARG A 52 6.08 -21.61 -5.93
C ARG A 52 7.09 -22.68 -6.29
N THR A 53 7.54 -23.43 -5.30
CA THR A 53 8.58 -24.45 -5.43
C THR A 53 8.21 -25.70 -4.66
N VAL A 54 8.25 -26.84 -5.35
CA VAL A 54 8.03 -28.16 -4.76
C VAL A 54 9.35 -28.93 -4.77
N GLU A 55 9.75 -29.44 -3.61
CA GLU A 55 10.87 -30.38 -3.49
C GLU A 55 10.36 -31.80 -3.65
N THR A 56 11.04 -32.57 -4.50
CA THR A 56 10.67 -33.94 -4.83
C THR A 56 11.87 -34.74 -5.35
N THR A 57 11.65 -35.91 -5.93
CA THR A 57 12.68 -36.77 -6.54
C THR A 57 12.39 -37.02 -8.02
N LEU A 58 13.38 -37.46 -8.79
CA LEU A 58 13.18 -37.84 -10.19
C LEU A 58 12.11 -38.95 -10.33
N ALA A 59 12.11 -39.93 -9.42
CA ALA A 59 11.11 -41.00 -9.41
C ALA A 59 9.68 -40.46 -9.29
N SER A 60 9.46 -39.53 -8.37
CA SER A 60 8.13 -38.94 -8.15
C SER A 60 7.63 -38.10 -9.34
N LEU A 61 8.54 -37.54 -10.13
CA LEU A 61 8.18 -36.72 -11.30
C LEU A 61 7.68 -37.54 -12.50
N ILE A 62 7.89 -38.85 -12.51
CA ILE A 62 7.38 -39.76 -13.54
C ILE A 62 5.85 -39.72 -13.61
N ASP A 63 5.19 -39.55 -12.46
CA ASP A 63 3.73 -39.45 -12.35
C ASP A 63 3.22 -38.00 -12.49
N GLY A 64 4.12 -37.04 -12.67
CA GLY A 64 3.83 -35.61 -12.76
C GLY A 64 4.39 -34.80 -11.60
N VAL A 65 4.18 -33.48 -11.63
CA VAL A 65 4.58 -32.58 -10.53
C VAL A 65 3.65 -32.82 -9.34
N PRO A 66 4.17 -33.15 -8.14
CA PRO A 66 3.34 -33.35 -6.97
C PRO A 66 2.49 -32.11 -6.67
N VAL A 67 1.21 -32.34 -6.37
CA VAL A 67 0.27 -31.29 -5.95
C VAL A 67 -0.06 -31.55 -4.50
N ASP A 68 0.27 -30.59 -3.62
CA ASP A 68 -0.22 -30.63 -2.25
C ASP A 68 -1.72 -30.30 -2.26
N ALA A 69 -2.53 -31.22 -1.71
CA ALA A 69 -3.98 -31.09 -1.63
C ALA A 69 -4.43 -29.86 -0.80
N ASN A 70 -3.57 -29.36 0.08
CA ASN A 70 -3.81 -28.16 0.87
C ASN A 70 -3.26 -26.89 0.22
N ASP A 71 -2.66 -26.96 -0.97
CA ASP A 71 -2.14 -25.78 -1.64
C ASP A 71 -3.28 -24.95 -2.26
N PRO A 72 -3.54 -23.73 -1.75
CA PRO A 72 -4.65 -22.89 -2.21
C PRO A 72 -4.50 -22.42 -3.67
N HIS A 73 -3.32 -22.60 -4.27
CA HIS A 73 -3.03 -22.20 -5.65
C HIS A 73 -3.12 -23.35 -6.66
N GLY A 74 -3.43 -24.58 -6.21
CA GLY A 74 -3.66 -25.73 -7.08
C GLY A 74 -2.42 -26.19 -7.86
N PRO A 75 -2.58 -26.94 -8.98
CA PRO A 75 -1.47 -27.51 -9.73
C PRO A 75 -0.57 -26.43 -10.34
N MET A 76 0.73 -26.71 -10.44
CA MET A 76 1.67 -25.82 -11.11
C MET A 76 1.37 -25.77 -12.61
N THR A 77 1.28 -24.56 -13.17
CA THR A 77 0.96 -24.34 -14.59
C THR A 77 1.97 -23.42 -15.25
N GLY A 78 2.08 -23.51 -16.58
CA GLY A 78 2.99 -22.67 -17.37
C GLY A 78 4.42 -23.19 -17.43
N ALA A 79 5.38 -22.27 -17.52
CA ALA A 79 6.80 -22.61 -17.58
C ALA A 79 7.34 -22.94 -16.19
N LEU A 80 8.02 -24.08 -16.09
CA LEU A 80 8.65 -24.60 -14.88
C LEU A 80 10.16 -24.63 -15.05
N VAL A 81 10.88 -24.37 -13.97
CA VAL A 81 12.33 -24.53 -13.86
C VAL A 81 12.60 -25.70 -12.92
N LEU A 82 13.23 -26.75 -13.44
CA LEU A 82 13.62 -27.94 -12.68
C LEU A 82 15.10 -27.81 -12.33
N THR A 83 15.40 -27.73 -11.04
CA THR A 83 16.77 -27.80 -10.53
C THR A 83 17.01 -29.19 -9.98
N ILE A 84 17.94 -29.93 -10.57
CA ILE A 84 18.15 -31.37 -10.30
C ILE A 84 19.54 -31.56 -9.70
N GLY A 85 19.61 -32.34 -8.61
CA GLY A 85 20.86 -32.74 -7.97
C GLY A 85 20.97 -32.29 -6.51
N ARG A 86 22.15 -32.57 -5.92
CA ARG A 86 22.41 -32.36 -4.48
C ARG A 86 22.22 -30.92 -3.98
N VAL A 87 22.28 -29.93 -4.87
CA VAL A 87 22.08 -28.51 -4.52
C VAL A 87 20.69 -28.26 -3.92
N VAL A 88 19.69 -29.07 -4.27
CA VAL A 88 18.31 -28.96 -3.77
C VAL A 88 18.24 -29.15 -2.25
N ALA A 89 19.13 -29.97 -1.65
CA ALA A 89 19.18 -30.15 -0.21
C ALA A 89 19.51 -28.85 0.57
N GLY A 90 20.08 -27.84 -0.10
CA GLY A 90 20.34 -26.52 0.46
C GLY A 90 19.15 -25.57 0.43
N ARG A 91 18.00 -25.95 -0.16
CA ARG A 91 16.88 -25.03 -0.41
C ARG A 91 16.33 -24.39 0.86
N SER A 92 16.24 -25.11 1.96
CA SER A 92 15.78 -24.54 3.24
C SER A 92 16.55 -23.28 3.66
N LYS A 93 17.84 -23.20 3.32
CA LYS A 93 18.69 -22.01 3.57
C LYS A 93 18.57 -20.94 2.47
N LEU A 94 18.22 -21.33 1.26
CA LEU A 94 18.07 -20.44 0.09
C LEU A 94 16.64 -19.93 -0.09
N ASN A 95 15.68 -20.45 0.69
CA ASN A 95 14.28 -20.06 0.65
C ASN A 95 14.09 -18.68 1.29
N TRP A 96 14.30 -17.63 0.50
CA TRP A 96 14.16 -16.24 0.93
C TRP A 96 12.74 -15.66 0.74
N TRP A 97 11.91 -16.32 -0.10
CA TRP A 97 10.58 -15.87 -0.50
C TRP A 97 9.45 -16.67 0.15
N GLU A 98 9.50 -18.00 0.07
CA GLU A 98 8.38 -18.88 0.43
C GLU A 98 8.32 -19.16 1.94
N SER A 99 9.29 -18.62 2.70
CA SER A 99 9.31 -18.62 4.17
C SER A 99 8.78 -17.31 4.78
N ARG A 100 8.29 -16.38 3.95
CA ARG A 100 7.81 -15.06 4.41
C ARG A 100 6.45 -15.18 5.11
N ALA A 101 6.19 -14.27 6.05
CA ALA A 101 5.04 -14.34 6.95
C ALA A 101 3.67 -14.35 6.26
N LEU A 102 3.54 -13.70 5.10
CA LEU A 102 2.31 -13.63 4.31
C LEU A 102 2.41 -14.36 2.97
N TYR A 103 3.35 -15.30 2.84
CA TYR A 103 3.49 -16.09 1.63
C TYR A 103 2.19 -16.81 1.25
N GLY A 104 1.80 -16.72 -0.03
CA GLY A 104 0.57 -17.31 -0.57
C GLY A 104 -0.70 -16.49 -0.32
N TRP A 105 -0.63 -15.41 0.47
CA TRP A 105 -1.79 -14.56 0.70
C TRP A 105 -2.06 -13.65 -0.49
N THR A 106 -3.30 -13.65 -0.97
CA THR A 106 -3.79 -12.62 -1.90
C THR A 106 -4.56 -11.59 -1.11
N VAL A 107 -4.04 -10.36 -1.03
CA VAL A 107 -4.56 -9.32 -0.13
C VAL A 107 -5.22 -8.21 -0.95
N LEU A 108 -6.51 -7.98 -0.74
CA LEU A 108 -7.22 -6.86 -1.34
C LEU A 108 -6.80 -5.54 -0.67
N VAL A 109 -6.38 -4.55 -1.47
CA VAL A 109 -6.00 -3.21 -0.99
C VAL A 109 -7.05 -2.18 -1.46
N PRO A 110 -8.05 -1.83 -0.62
CA PRO A 110 -9.17 -0.97 -1.01
C PRO A 110 -8.88 0.54 -0.85
N ARG A 111 -7.61 0.95 -1.01
CA ARG A 111 -7.19 2.35 -0.81
C ARG A 111 -7.27 3.16 -2.10
N THR A 112 -7.23 4.49 -1.98
CA THR A 112 -7.10 5.38 -3.14
C THR A 112 -5.85 5.01 -3.95
N LYS A 113 -5.87 5.25 -5.26
CA LYS A 113 -4.78 4.88 -6.18
C LYS A 113 -3.41 5.37 -5.70
N ASP A 114 -3.33 6.61 -5.20
CA ASP A 114 -2.06 7.22 -4.79
C ASP A 114 -1.56 6.68 -3.43
N GLN A 115 -2.41 6.01 -2.65
CA GLN A 115 -2.08 5.44 -1.35
C GLN A 115 -1.93 3.92 -1.36
N ALA A 116 -2.32 3.25 -2.47
CA ALA A 116 -2.29 1.80 -2.57
C ALA A 116 -0.86 1.26 -2.69
N GLY A 117 -0.01 1.92 -3.48
CA GLY A 117 1.35 1.47 -3.79
C GLY A 117 2.21 1.22 -2.56
N GLU A 118 2.29 2.17 -1.62
CA GLU A 118 3.11 2.02 -0.41
C GLU A 118 2.68 0.82 0.45
N MET A 119 1.37 0.56 0.52
CA MET A 119 0.84 -0.62 1.23
C MET A 119 1.15 -1.90 0.46
N SER A 120 0.98 -1.89 -0.86
CA SER A 120 1.31 -3.01 -1.74
C SER A 120 2.79 -3.40 -1.62
N ASP A 121 3.69 -2.43 -1.61
CA ASP A 121 5.14 -2.69 -1.48
C ASP A 121 5.48 -3.34 -0.14
N LYS A 122 4.86 -2.88 0.95
CA LYS A 122 5.00 -3.51 2.28
C LYS A 122 4.50 -4.95 2.26
N LEU A 123 3.32 -5.20 1.70
CA LEU A 123 2.73 -6.54 1.58
C LEU A 123 3.63 -7.48 0.78
N VAL A 124 4.18 -7.02 -0.34
CA VAL A 124 5.16 -7.77 -1.14
C VAL A 124 6.41 -8.09 -0.32
N GLY A 125 6.93 -7.14 0.46
CA GLY A 125 8.06 -7.39 1.37
C GLY A 125 7.82 -8.50 2.40
N TYR A 126 6.55 -8.75 2.75
CA TYR A 126 6.12 -9.84 3.62
C TYR A 126 5.66 -11.11 2.88
N GLY A 127 5.81 -11.18 1.55
CA GLY A 127 5.50 -12.37 0.75
C GLY A 127 4.08 -12.43 0.17
N ALA A 128 3.25 -11.41 0.38
CA ALA A 128 1.88 -11.38 -0.12
C ALA A 128 1.78 -10.89 -1.57
N LEU A 129 0.68 -11.25 -2.22
CA LEU A 129 0.24 -10.71 -3.50
C LEU A 129 -0.85 -9.65 -3.29
N PRO A 130 -0.51 -8.34 -3.32
CA PRO A 130 -1.51 -7.29 -3.20
C PRO A 130 -2.34 -7.14 -4.48
N VAL A 131 -3.65 -6.98 -4.31
CA VAL A 131 -4.60 -6.65 -5.39
C VAL A 131 -5.19 -5.28 -5.09
N GLU A 132 -4.67 -4.27 -5.77
CA GLU A 132 -5.14 -2.90 -5.63
C GLU A 132 -6.51 -2.73 -6.29
N VAL A 133 -7.51 -2.40 -5.47
CA VAL A 133 -8.86 -2.11 -5.94
C VAL A 133 -9.31 -0.79 -5.32
N PRO A 134 -9.00 0.34 -5.96
CA PRO A 134 -9.48 1.62 -5.49
C PRO A 134 -11.00 1.63 -5.47
N THR A 135 -11.58 1.80 -4.28
CA THR A 135 -13.04 1.90 -4.08
C THR A 135 -13.48 3.36 -4.03
N ILE A 136 -12.58 4.25 -3.60
CA ILE A 136 -12.77 5.68 -3.50
C ILE A 136 -11.69 6.44 -4.26
N ALA A 137 -12.04 7.64 -4.71
CA ALA A 137 -11.13 8.62 -5.29
C ALA A 137 -11.36 10.00 -4.63
N VAL A 138 -10.31 10.81 -4.62
CA VAL A 138 -10.34 12.18 -4.09
C VAL A 138 -10.39 13.13 -5.27
N GLU A 139 -11.43 13.94 -5.34
CA GLU A 139 -11.59 14.97 -6.36
C GLU A 139 -11.56 16.38 -5.75
N PRO A 140 -11.22 17.41 -6.53
CA PRO A 140 -11.43 18.80 -6.13
C PRO A 140 -12.91 19.10 -5.79
N PRO A 141 -13.18 20.13 -4.96
CA PRO A 141 -14.54 20.57 -4.67
C PRO A 141 -15.26 21.00 -5.96
N ARG A 142 -16.60 20.91 -5.98
CA ARG A 142 -17.41 21.29 -7.16
C ARG A 142 -17.22 22.76 -7.55
N SER A 143 -17.01 23.62 -6.56
CA SER A 143 -16.71 25.03 -6.74
C SER A 143 -15.42 25.36 -5.98
N PRO A 144 -14.46 26.05 -6.63
CA PRO A 144 -13.23 26.45 -5.96
C PRO A 144 -13.44 27.65 -5.03
N ALA A 145 -14.55 28.40 -5.17
CA ALA A 145 -14.72 29.72 -4.56
C ALA A 145 -14.62 29.74 -3.03
N GLN A 146 -15.10 28.70 -2.33
CA GLN A 146 -14.96 28.61 -0.88
C GLN A 146 -13.50 28.46 -0.47
N MET A 147 -12.77 27.59 -1.16
CA MET A 147 -11.37 27.35 -0.87
C MET A 147 -10.50 28.57 -1.21
N GLU A 148 -10.77 29.25 -2.34
CA GLU A 148 -10.09 30.50 -2.68
C GLU A 148 -10.34 31.61 -1.65
N ARG A 149 -11.57 31.73 -1.15
CA ARG A 149 -11.91 32.71 -0.10
C ARG A 149 -11.17 32.39 1.20
N ALA A 150 -11.12 31.12 1.59
CA ALA A 150 -10.42 30.70 2.80
C ALA A 150 -8.90 30.87 2.70
N VAL A 151 -8.29 30.57 1.56
CA VAL A 151 -6.85 30.84 1.33
C VAL A 151 -6.54 32.32 1.44
N LYS A 152 -7.36 33.19 0.82
CA LYS A 152 -7.24 34.65 1.00
C LYS A 152 -7.43 35.06 2.45
N GLY A 153 -8.41 34.48 3.14
CA GLY A 153 -8.66 34.72 4.56
C GLY A 153 -7.48 34.33 5.47
N LEU A 154 -6.73 33.28 5.13
CA LEU A 154 -5.50 32.92 5.84
C LEU A 154 -4.44 34.01 5.70
N VAL A 155 -4.21 34.49 4.48
CA VAL A 155 -3.25 35.58 4.20
C VAL A 155 -3.68 36.89 4.85
N ASP A 156 -4.98 37.18 4.87
CA ASP A 156 -5.56 38.37 5.50
C ASP A 156 -5.58 38.29 7.05
N GLY A 157 -5.14 37.18 7.66
CA GLY A 157 -5.13 37.01 9.12
C GLY A 157 -6.52 36.80 9.74
N ARG A 158 -7.50 36.28 8.98
CA ARG A 158 -8.88 36.07 9.46
C ARG A 158 -9.07 34.85 10.35
N TYR A 159 -8.06 34.01 10.51
CA TYR A 159 -8.15 32.76 11.26
C TYR A 159 -7.08 32.74 12.35
N GLN A 160 -7.49 32.30 13.54
CA GLN A 160 -6.56 31.98 14.62
C GLN A 160 -6.03 30.56 14.48
N TRP A 161 -6.86 29.66 13.95
CA TRP A 161 -6.55 28.25 13.79
C TRP A 161 -6.90 27.71 12.39
N VAL A 162 -6.11 26.73 11.95
CA VAL A 162 -6.51 25.78 10.91
C VAL A 162 -6.51 24.37 11.49
N VAL A 163 -7.60 23.65 11.28
CA VAL A 163 -7.77 22.28 11.81
C VAL A 163 -7.77 21.27 10.67
N PHE A 164 -6.73 20.44 10.58
CA PHE A 164 -6.63 19.37 9.59
C PHE A 164 -7.03 18.01 10.16
N THR A 165 -8.10 17.44 9.61
CA THR A 165 -8.59 16.10 9.98
C THR A 165 -8.14 15.00 9.01
N SER A 166 -7.39 15.35 7.97
CA SER A 166 -7.05 14.44 6.88
C SER A 166 -5.82 14.93 6.12
N THR A 167 -4.95 14.01 5.71
CA THR A 167 -3.83 14.29 4.81
C THR A 167 -4.29 14.85 3.46
N ASN A 168 -5.51 14.52 3.02
CA ASN A 168 -6.10 15.06 1.79
C ASN A 168 -6.49 16.54 1.95
N ALA A 169 -6.95 16.96 3.14
CA ALA A 169 -7.26 18.36 3.40
C ALA A 169 -5.98 19.21 3.40
N VAL A 170 -4.90 18.70 4.02
CA VAL A 170 -3.57 19.34 3.96
C VAL A 170 -3.12 19.50 2.51
N ARG A 171 -3.21 18.43 1.71
CA ARG A 171 -2.85 18.46 0.28
C ARG A 171 -3.67 19.48 -0.49
N ALA A 172 -4.99 19.51 -0.32
CA ALA A 172 -5.88 20.42 -1.04
C ALA A 172 -5.59 21.89 -0.73
N VAL A 173 -5.35 22.23 0.53
CA VAL A 173 -4.95 23.60 0.92
C VAL A 173 -3.58 23.96 0.33
N TRP A 174 -2.62 23.03 0.40
CA TRP A 174 -1.27 23.26 -0.12
C TRP A 174 -1.23 23.43 -1.64
N GLU A 175 -1.98 22.61 -2.38
CA GLU A 175 -2.14 22.75 -3.83
C GLU A 175 -2.71 24.12 -4.19
N LYS A 176 -3.71 24.60 -3.43
CA LYS A 176 -4.25 25.95 -3.63
C LYS A 176 -3.27 27.06 -3.30
N PHE A 177 -2.45 26.89 -2.26
CA PHE A 177 -1.38 27.85 -1.96
C PHE A 177 -0.41 27.95 -3.13
N ALA A 178 0.04 26.81 -3.67
CA ALA A 178 0.93 26.78 -4.82
C ALA A 178 0.31 27.45 -6.06
N GLU A 179 -0.99 27.24 -6.33
CA GLU A 179 -1.71 27.92 -7.42
C GLU A 179 -1.69 29.46 -7.27
N PHE A 180 -1.73 29.97 -6.04
CA PHE A 180 -1.66 31.41 -5.74
C PHE A 180 -0.23 31.93 -5.57
N GLY A 181 0.79 31.09 -5.76
CA GLY A 181 2.20 31.46 -5.53
C GLY A 181 2.55 31.70 -4.06
N LEU A 182 1.76 31.12 -3.15
CA LEU A 182 1.96 31.17 -1.71
C LEU A 182 2.80 29.97 -1.23
N ASP A 183 3.39 30.11 -0.05
CA ASP A 183 4.13 29.04 0.63
C ASP A 183 3.76 28.97 2.11
N ALA A 184 4.54 28.23 2.91
CA ALA A 184 4.31 28.04 4.34
C ALA A 184 4.17 29.35 5.13
N ARG A 185 4.74 30.46 4.64
CA ARG A 185 4.65 31.78 5.30
C ARG A 185 3.22 32.32 5.32
N ALA A 186 2.34 31.83 4.44
CA ALA A 186 0.92 32.19 4.47
C ALA A 186 0.17 31.64 5.69
N PHE A 187 0.79 30.76 6.49
CA PHE A 187 0.28 30.36 7.82
C PHE A 187 0.85 31.20 8.97
N SER A 188 1.63 32.24 8.70
CA SER A 188 2.21 33.08 9.75
C SER A 188 1.12 33.67 10.65
N GLY A 189 1.27 33.48 11.97
CA GLY A 189 0.30 33.94 12.97
C GLY A 189 -0.91 33.02 13.15
N VAL A 190 -1.04 31.95 12.37
CA VAL A 190 -2.13 30.98 12.47
C VAL A 190 -1.63 29.69 13.13
N LYS A 191 -2.32 29.25 14.17
CA LYS A 191 -2.03 27.98 14.84
C LYS A 191 -2.62 26.82 14.03
N ILE A 192 -1.99 25.66 14.04
CA ILE A 192 -2.39 24.47 13.31
C ILE A 192 -2.65 23.32 14.28
N ALA A 193 -3.83 22.71 14.11
CA ALA A 193 -4.22 21.50 14.81
C ALA A 193 -4.37 20.35 13.82
N CYS A 194 -3.89 19.16 14.18
CA CYS A 194 -4.00 17.95 13.37
C CYS A 194 -4.66 16.83 14.18
N VAL A 195 -5.60 16.11 13.58
CA VAL A 195 -6.32 15.01 14.26
C VAL A 195 -5.43 13.81 14.64
N GLY A 196 -4.29 13.64 13.97
CA GLY A 196 -3.44 12.47 14.18
C GLY A 196 -2.07 12.58 13.52
N GLN A 197 -1.21 11.61 13.82
CA GLN A 197 0.22 11.71 13.50
C GLN A 197 0.50 11.77 12.01
N ALA A 198 -0.21 10.97 11.20
CA ALA A 198 -0.04 10.98 9.74
C ALA A 198 -0.39 12.34 9.11
N THR A 199 -1.39 13.05 9.65
CA THR A 199 -1.77 14.40 9.19
C THR A 199 -0.72 15.42 9.63
N ALA A 200 -0.25 15.32 10.88
CA ALA A 200 0.81 16.17 11.40
C ALA A 200 2.12 16.04 10.61
N ASP A 201 2.51 14.81 10.25
CA ASP A 201 3.72 14.55 9.45
C ASP A 201 3.61 15.15 8.05
N LYS A 202 2.39 15.14 7.47
CA LYS A 202 2.14 15.80 6.18
C LYS A 202 2.29 17.31 6.28
N VAL A 203 1.83 17.94 7.37
CA VAL A 203 2.03 19.37 7.63
C VAL A 203 3.51 19.69 7.84
N ARG A 204 4.23 18.85 8.61
CA ARG A 204 5.68 19.00 8.84
C ARG A 204 6.52 18.87 7.57
N ALA A 205 6.10 18.06 6.61
CA ALA A 205 6.75 17.98 5.31
C ALA A 205 6.77 19.32 4.54
N PHE A 206 5.91 20.28 4.93
CA PHE A 206 5.88 21.64 4.39
C PHE A 206 6.63 22.66 5.26
N GLY A 207 7.36 22.21 6.28
CA GLY A 207 8.16 23.06 7.17
C GLY A 207 7.35 23.71 8.30
N ILE A 208 6.14 23.23 8.59
CA ILE A 208 5.28 23.78 9.64
C ILE A 208 5.13 22.75 10.76
N ASN A 209 5.33 23.15 12.02
CA ASN A 209 5.08 22.27 13.16
C ASN A 209 3.70 22.56 13.76
N PRO A 210 2.75 21.60 13.75
CA PRO A 210 1.45 21.79 14.38
C PRO A 210 1.58 22.04 15.88
N GLU A 211 0.82 23.02 16.37
CA GLU A 211 0.71 23.40 17.77
C GLU A 211 -0.06 22.36 18.58
N LEU A 212 -1.05 21.70 17.95
CA LEU A 212 -1.88 20.70 18.61
C LEU A 212 -1.96 19.42 17.78
N VAL A 213 -1.57 18.31 18.41
CA VAL A 213 -1.81 16.95 17.94
C VAL A 213 -2.23 16.14 19.17
N PRO A 214 -3.39 15.46 19.17
CA PRO A 214 -3.87 14.73 20.33
C PRO A 214 -2.86 13.68 20.79
N ALA A 215 -2.57 13.66 22.09
CA ALA A 215 -1.67 12.68 22.68
C ALA A 215 -2.36 11.32 22.85
N GLY A 216 -3.68 11.34 23.08
CA GLY A 216 -4.51 10.15 23.27
C GLY A 216 -5.14 9.66 21.97
N GLU A 217 -6.45 9.87 21.85
CA GLU A 217 -7.23 9.38 20.71
C GLU A 217 -6.97 10.24 19.47
N GLN A 218 -6.42 9.64 18.41
CA GLN A 218 -6.20 10.31 17.12
C GLN A 218 -7.48 10.40 16.29
N SER A 219 -8.49 11.06 16.83
CA SER A 219 -9.82 11.23 16.25
C SER A 219 -10.34 12.65 16.45
N SER A 220 -11.44 13.00 15.78
CA SER A 220 -12.10 14.29 15.97
C SER A 220 -12.50 14.55 17.43
N LEU A 221 -12.86 13.49 18.18
CA LEU A 221 -13.21 13.60 19.59
C LEU A 221 -11.97 13.87 20.44
N GLY A 222 -10.90 13.10 20.26
CA GLY A 222 -9.66 13.34 20.99
C GLY A 222 -9.05 14.71 20.69
N LEU A 223 -9.17 15.20 19.45
CA LEU A 223 -8.81 16.58 19.12
C LEU A 223 -9.69 17.60 19.83
N LEU A 224 -11.00 17.39 19.84
CA LEU A 224 -11.92 18.29 20.52
C LEU A 224 -11.64 18.36 22.02
N ASP A 225 -11.34 17.24 22.68
CA ASP A 225 -11.06 17.17 24.12
C ASP A 225 -9.89 18.08 24.51
N GLU A 226 -8.81 18.05 23.73
CA GLU A 226 -7.58 18.81 23.96
C GLU A 226 -7.62 20.24 23.35
N PHE A 227 -8.61 20.58 22.51
CA PHE A 227 -8.67 21.89 21.85
C PHE A 227 -9.04 23.01 22.84
N PRO A 228 -8.27 24.12 22.95
CA PRO A 228 -8.55 25.14 23.95
C PRO A 228 -9.91 25.82 23.72
N PRO A 229 -10.66 26.19 24.78
CA PRO A 229 -11.80 27.09 24.63
C PRO A 229 -11.32 28.46 24.12
N TYR A 230 -12.19 29.18 23.42
CA TYR A 230 -11.92 30.56 23.01
C TYR A 230 -11.82 31.47 24.24
N ASP A 231 -10.77 32.29 24.27
CA ASP A 231 -10.56 33.30 25.30
C ASP A 231 -10.35 34.67 24.63
N ASP A 232 -11.24 35.63 24.89
CA ASP A 232 -11.22 36.95 24.24
C ASP A 232 -10.07 37.86 24.69
N VAL A 233 -9.34 37.49 25.75
CA VAL A 233 -8.14 38.18 26.22
C VAL A 233 -6.90 37.66 25.50
N PHE A 234 -6.81 36.34 25.27
CA PHE A 234 -5.62 35.70 24.72
C PHE A 234 -5.70 35.39 23.21
N ASP A 235 -6.90 35.28 22.65
CA ASP A 235 -7.13 34.98 21.24
C ASP A 235 -7.68 36.22 20.51
N PRO A 236 -6.84 36.97 19.77
CA PRO A 236 -7.27 38.18 19.07
C PRO A 236 -8.25 37.91 17.92
N VAL A 237 -8.38 36.65 17.50
CA VAL A 237 -9.26 36.20 16.42
C VAL A 237 -10.02 34.96 16.92
N ASN A 238 -11.35 34.98 16.82
CA ASN A 238 -12.21 33.89 17.32
C ASN A 238 -12.53 32.82 16.26
N ARG A 239 -11.83 32.81 15.11
CA ARG A 239 -12.22 32.04 13.93
C ARG A 239 -11.27 30.88 13.61
N VAL A 240 -11.85 29.74 13.28
CA VAL A 240 -11.16 28.49 12.92
C VAL A 240 -11.53 28.10 11.50
N LEU A 241 -10.52 27.86 10.66
CA LEU A 241 -10.72 27.26 9.33
C LEU A 241 -10.72 25.74 9.45
N LEU A 242 -11.78 25.10 8.95
CA LEU A 242 -11.94 23.65 8.94
C LEU A 242 -12.07 23.12 7.50
N PRO A 243 -10.95 22.85 6.80
CA PRO A 243 -10.95 22.25 5.47
C PRO A 243 -11.23 20.75 5.57
N ARG A 244 -12.33 20.27 4.95
CA ARG A 244 -12.77 18.87 5.08
C ARG A 244 -13.38 18.30 3.81
N ALA A 245 -13.71 17.00 3.85
CA ALA A 245 -14.43 16.33 2.78
C ALA A 245 -15.89 16.81 2.69
N ASP A 246 -16.49 16.72 1.50
CA ASP A 246 -17.91 17.00 1.27
C ASP A 246 -18.89 16.14 2.09
N ILE A 247 -18.45 14.96 2.54
CA ILE A 247 -19.26 13.98 3.29
C ILE A 247 -18.85 13.83 4.76
N ALA A 248 -18.10 14.77 5.33
CA ALA A 248 -17.60 14.63 6.70
C ALA A 248 -18.71 14.89 7.75
N THR A 249 -18.56 14.35 8.96
CA THR A 249 -19.53 14.50 10.07
C THR A 249 -19.41 15.86 10.76
N GLU A 250 -20.52 16.43 11.26
CA GLU A 250 -20.54 17.78 11.85
C GLU A 250 -19.97 17.86 13.28
N THR A 251 -19.74 16.70 13.92
CA THR A 251 -19.36 16.57 15.34
C THR A 251 -18.21 17.46 15.79
N LEU A 252 -17.16 17.61 14.98
CA LEU A 252 -16.02 18.48 15.33
C LEU A 252 -16.39 19.96 15.24
N ALA A 253 -17.14 20.36 14.21
CA ALA A 253 -17.52 21.76 14.02
C ALA A 253 -18.48 22.22 15.13
N GLU A 254 -19.44 21.38 15.52
CA GLU A 254 -20.34 21.64 16.64
C GLU A 254 -19.57 21.77 17.96
N GLY A 255 -18.71 20.81 18.29
CA GLY A 255 -17.93 20.86 19.53
C GLY A 255 -17.01 22.08 19.61
N LEU A 256 -16.40 22.50 18.51
CA LEU A 256 -15.59 23.73 18.51
C LEU A 256 -16.44 24.99 18.71
N ARG A 257 -17.68 25.03 18.17
CA ARG A 257 -18.62 26.14 18.43
C ARG A 257 -19.05 26.18 19.89
N GLU A 258 -19.29 25.03 20.52
CA GLU A 258 -19.60 24.94 21.96
C GLU A 258 -18.44 25.48 22.83
N ARG A 259 -17.21 25.36 22.34
CA ARG A 259 -16.00 25.95 22.95
C ARG A 259 -15.80 27.44 22.63
N GLY A 260 -16.77 28.09 21.95
CA GLY A 260 -16.78 29.53 21.69
C GLY A 260 -16.14 29.97 20.37
N TRP A 261 -15.70 29.04 19.53
CA TRP A 261 -15.05 29.36 18.25
C TRP A 261 -16.05 29.56 17.10
N GLU A 262 -15.80 30.52 16.23
CA GLU A 262 -16.46 30.66 14.94
C GLU A 262 -15.83 29.73 13.91
N ILE A 263 -16.62 28.81 13.34
CA ILE A 263 -16.11 27.81 12.39
C ILE A 263 -16.44 28.18 10.96
N ASP A 264 -15.40 28.31 10.15
CA ASP A 264 -15.50 28.37 8.69
C ASP A 264 -15.25 26.98 8.12
N ASP A 265 -16.34 26.24 7.91
CA ASP A 265 -16.32 24.88 7.35
C ASP A 265 -16.24 24.95 5.82
N VAL A 266 -15.13 24.48 5.27
CA VAL A 266 -14.84 24.55 3.84
C VAL A 266 -14.69 23.17 3.25
N THR A 267 -15.43 22.91 2.17
CA THR A 267 -15.24 21.70 1.37
C THR A 267 -13.93 21.81 0.59
N ALA A 268 -12.88 21.16 1.09
CA ALA A 268 -11.55 21.16 0.48
C ALA A 268 -11.39 20.08 -0.59
N TYR A 269 -12.14 18.98 -0.49
CA TYR A 269 -12.13 17.90 -1.46
C TYR A 269 -13.43 17.10 -1.42
N ARG A 270 -13.63 16.25 -2.41
CA ARG A 270 -14.76 15.33 -2.51
C ARG A 270 -14.30 13.90 -2.48
N THR A 271 -15.05 13.07 -1.76
CA THR A 271 -14.84 11.62 -1.79
C THR A 271 -15.84 11.00 -2.75
N VAL A 272 -15.37 10.56 -3.92
CA VAL A 272 -16.21 9.95 -4.95
C VAL A 272 -15.91 8.46 -5.07
N ARG A 273 -16.84 7.69 -5.63
CA ARG A 273 -16.54 6.30 -6.01
C ARG A 273 -15.48 6.29 -7.09
N ALA A 274 -14.44 5.50 -6.90
CA ALA A 274 -13.43 5.32 -7.93
C ALA A 274 -14.08 4.71 -9.19
N ALA A 275 -13.77 5.26 -10.36
CA ALA A 275 -14.19 4.67 -11.62
C ALA A 275 -13.62 3.24 -11.73
N ARG A 276 -14.45 2.28 -12.18
CA ARG A 276 -14.01 0.89 -12.39
C ARG A 276 -12.82 0.89 -13.35
N ARG A 277 -11.66 0.46 -12.86
CA ARG A 277 -10.50 0.24 -13.71
C ARG A 277 -10.82 -0.93 -14.65
N ARG A 278 -10.87 -0.71 -15.96
CA ARG A 278 -10.83 -1.82 -16.92
C ARG A 278 -9.52 -2.56 -16.70
N ARG A 279 -9.57 -3.86 -16.42
CA ARG A 279 -8.40 -4.75 -16.36
C ARG A 279 -7.58 -4.51 -17.64
N ARG A 280 -6.36 -3.97 -17.52
CA ARG A 280 -5.38 -4.09 -18.59
C ARG A 280 -4.98 -5.57 -18.62
N PRO A 281 -5.09 -6.28 -19.75
CA PRO A 281 -4.58 -7.64 -19.82
C PRO A 281 -3.09 -7.60 -19.47
N ALA A 282 -2.66 -8.56 -18.64
CA ALA A 282 -1.25 -8.77 -18.37
C ALA A 282 -0.54 -8.96 -19.72
N ARG A 283 0.53 -8.19 -19.95
CA ARG A 283 1.44 -8.40 -21.08
C ARG A 283 2.41 -9.51 -20.74
#